data_AF-A0A2M8P6K6-F1
#
_entry.id   AF-A0A2M8P6K6-F1
#
_cell.length_a   1.000
_cell.length_b   1.000
_cell.length_c   1.000
_cell.angle_alpha   90.00
_cell.angle_beta   90.00
_cell.angle_gamma   90.00
#
_symmetry.space_group_name_H-M   'P 1'
#
loop_
_entity.id
_entity.type
_entity.pdbx_description
1 polymer ?
#
loop_
_entity_poly.entity_id
_entity_poly.type
_entity_poly.pdbx_seq_one_letter_code
_entity_poly.pdbx_strand_id
1 'polypeptide(L)'
;TRRSNGKANLHQGAVGVAVNITSGETFHAAQKGRYVETHPDTGENLIGFKISEWERILELCQGASEAIPLGFMGVDICIDHQLGPLILEVNGRPGIEIQNVQDHGLYWELKRGLST
;
A
#
# COMPACT_ATOMS: atom_id res chain seq x y z
N THR A 1 -2.51 -2.44 -13.79
CA THR A 1 -2.67 -1.75 -15.09
C THR A 1 -2.66 -2.77 -16.21
N ARG A 2 -3.09 -2.41 -17.43
CA ARG A 2 -2.95 -3.26 -18.62
C ARG A 2 -1.49 -3.57 -18.89
N ARG A 3 -0.59 -2.60 -18.67
CA ARG A 3 0.87 -2.76 -18.83
C ARG A 3 1.47 -3.84 -17.93
N SER A 4 0.93 -4.01 -16.71
CA SER A 4 1.35 -5.06 -15.77
C SER A 4 0.61 -6.39 -15.94
N ASN A 5 -0.23 -6.53 -16.97
CA ASN A 5 -1.11 -7.69 -17.15
C ASN A 5 -1.94 -8.00 -15.90
N GLY A 6 -2.41 -6.96 -15.21
CA GLY A 6 -3.20 -7.10 -13.98
C GLY A 6 -2.40 -7.43 -12.73
N LYS A 7 -1.07 -7.53 -12.79
CA LYS A 7 -0.23 -7.85 -11.62
C LYS A 7 0.12 -6.61 -10.81
N ALA A 8 0.20 -6.76 -9.48
CA ALA A 8 0.69 -5.76 -8.55
C ALA A 8 2.23 -5.74 -8.50
N ASN A 9 2.88 -5.45 -9.64
CA ASN A 9 4.33 -5.46 -9.77
C ASN A 9 4.84 -4.17 -10.45
N LEU A 10 5.59 -3.36 -9.70
CA LEU A 10 6.10 -2.05 -10.15
C LEU A 10 7.03 -2.18 -11.38
N HIS A 11 7.89 -3.21 -11.39
CA HIS A 11 8.77 -3.53 -12.51
C HIS A 11 8.01 -3.95 -13.77
N GLN A 12 6.80 -4.48 -13.64
CA GLN A 12 5.94 -4.82 -14.77
C GLN A 12 5.03 -3.65 -15.18
N GLY A 13 5.14 -2.49 -14.51
CA GLY A 13 4.36 -1.30 -14.84
C GLY A 13 3.05 -1.18 -14.06
N ALA A 14 2.95 -1.81 -12.88
CA ALA A 14 1.94 -1.41 -11.91
C ALA A 14 2.23 0.02 -11.43
N VAL A 15 1.19 0.69 -10.95
CA VAL A 15 1.31 1.99 -10.29
C VAL A 15 1.53 1.73 -8.81
N GLY A 16 2.56 2.34 -8.23
CA GLY A 16 2.70 2.46 -6.79
C GLY A 16 1.96 3.70 -6.33
N VAL A 17 1.26 3.61 -5.20
CA VAL A 17 0.54 4.72 -4.61
C VAL A 17 0.91 4.79 -3.13
N ALA A 18 1.35 5.97 -2.71
CA ALA A 18 1.66 6.33 -1.34
C ALA A 18 0.37 6.58 -0.56
N VAL A 19 0.28 6.03 0.64
CA VAL A 19 -0.88 6.16 1.51
C VAL A 19 -0.44 6.78 2.83
N ASN A 20 -1.18 7.79 3.28
CA ASN A 20 -1.04 8.32 4.63
C ASN A 20 -1.59 7.27 5.62
N ILE A 21 -0.71 6.73 6.45
CA ILE A 21 -1.05 5.64 7.38
C ILE A 21 -2.15 6.02 8.36
N THR A 22 -2.26 7.31 8.74
CA THR A 22 -3.25 7.79 9.70
C THR A 22 -4.63 7.98 9.06
N SER A 23 -4.70 8.56 7.87
CA SER A 23 -5.98 8.91 7.25
C SER A 23 -6.50 7.90 6.22
N GLY A 24 -5.63 7.03 5.70
CA GLY A 24 -5.93 6.16 4.56
C GLY A 24 -6.04 6.90 3.23
N GLU A 25 -5.62 8.18 3.18
CA GLU A 25 -5.66 9.00 1.98
C GLU A 25 -4.38 8.88 1.18
N THR A 26 -4.52 8.75 -0.13
CA THR A 26 -3.37 8.69 -1.05
C THR A 26 -2.82 10.09 -1.32
N PHE A 27 -1.50 10.24 -1.38
CA PHE A 27 -0.89 11.57 -1.52
C PHE A 27 0.23 11.66 -2.56
N HIS A 28 0.73 10.53 -3.05
CA HIS A 28 1.73 10.47 -4.12
C HIS A 28 1.56 9.18 -4.91
N ALA A 29 1.91 9.18 -6.19
CA ALA A 29 1.90 7.97 -7.01
C ALA A 29 3.00 7.99 -8.06
N ALA A 30 3.52 6.81 -8.37
CA ALA A 30 4.58 6.65 -9.34
C ALA A 30 4.40 5.38 -10.18
N GLN A 31 4.76 5.45 -11.45
CA GLN A 31 4.84 4.31 -12.36
C GLN A 31 6.21 4.30 -13.01
N LYS A 32 6.95 3.19 -12.89
CA LYS A 32 8.32 3.05 -13.44
C LYS A 32 9.25 4.20 -12.99
N GLY A 33 9.14 4.60 -11.71
CA GLY A 33 9.95 5.66 -11.11
C GLY A 33 9.59 7.08 -11.56
N ARG A 34 8.50 7.26 -12.31
CA ARG A 34 8.01 8.58 -12.73
C ARG A 34 6.72 8.91 -11.99
N TYR A 35 6.63 10.13 -11.50
CA TYR A 35 5.42 10.66 -10.89
C TYR A 35 4.23 10.60 -11.84
N VAL A 36 3.07 10.22 -11.32
CA VAL A 36 1.79 10.18 -12.04
C VAL A 36 0.67 10.62 -11.10
N GLU A 37 -0.31 11.35 -11.62
CA GLU A 37 -1.49 11.78 -10.84
C GLU A 37 -2.74 10.97 -11.17
N THR A 38 -2.79 10.41 -12.37
CA THR A 38 -3.97 9.68 -12.87
C THR A 38 -3.62 8.25 -13.24
N HIS A 39 -4.59 7.35 -13.07
CA HIS A 39 -4.42 5.96 -13.42
C HIS A 39 -4.35 5.81 -14.96
N PRO A 40 -3.31 5.14 -15.49
CA PRO A 40 -3.02 5.17 -16.94
C PRO A 40 -4.05 4.47 -17.82
N ASP A 41 -4.90 3.60 -17.26
CA ASP A 41 -5.92 2.88 -18.02
C ASP A 41 -7.34 3.43 -17.83
N THR A 42 -7.61 4.13 -16.73
CA THR A 42 -8.97 4.58 -16.37
C THR A 42 -9.11 6.11 -16.35
N GLY A 43 -8.01 6.85 -16.24
CA GLY A 43 -8.01 8.30 -16.12
C GLY A 43 -8.39 8.82 -14.72
N GLU A 44 -8.75 7.93 -13.80
CA GLU A 44 -9.12 8.29 -12.42
C GLU A 44 -7.98 8.97 -11.67
N ASN A 45 -8.31 9.93 -10.82
CA ASN A 45 -7.32 10.58 -9.96
C ASN A 45 -6.84 9.61 -8.88
N LEU A 46 -5.52 9.50 -8.74
CA LEU A 46 -4.85 8.65 -7.76
C LEU A 46 -4.54 9.37 -6.46
N ILE A 47 -4.59 10.71 -6.45
CA ILE A 47 -4.22 11.56 -5.31
C ILE A 47 -5.47 12.09 -4.61
N GLY A 48 -5.48 12.06 -3.28
CA GLY A 48 -6.65 12.42 -2.47
C GLY A 48 -7.71 11.31 -2.42
N PHE A 49 -7.40 10.12 -2.94
CA PHE A 49 -8.29 8.96 -2.87
C PHE A 49 -8.24 8.37 -1.46
N LYS A 50 -9.39 8.26 -0.80
CA LYS A 50 -9.49 7.63 0.51
C LYS A 50 -9.80 6.15 0.37
N ILE A 51 -8.90 5.30 0.85
CA ILE A 51 -9.10 3.85 0.85
C ILE A 51 -10.24 3.52 1.81
N SER A 52 -11.24 2.81 1.30
CA SER A 52 -12.37 2.34 2.09
C SER A 52 -11.93 1.36 3.18
N GLU A 53 -12.53 1.46 4.36
CA GLU A 53 -12.27 0.54 5.48
C GLU A 53 -10.79 0.51 5.93
N TRP A 54 -10.08 1.63 5.79
CA TRP A 54 -8.65 1.73 6.14
C TRP A 54 -8.34 1.28 7.57
N GLU A 55 -9.15 1.68 8.56
CA GLU A 55 -9.00 1.26 9.95
C GLU A 55 -9.07 -0.28 10.07
N ARG A 56 -9.99 -0.92 9.35
CA ARG A 56 -10.11 -2.38 9.33
C ARG A 56 -8.90 -3.05 8.69
N ILE A 57 -8.30 -2.44 7.67
CA ILE A 57 -7.04 -2.91 7.08
C ILE A 57 -5.91 -2.89 8.13
N LEU A 58 -5.80 -1.80 8.89
CA LEU A 58 -4.80 -1.70 9.95
C LEU A 58 -5.00 -2.74 11.05
N GLU A 59 -6.25 -2.99 11.47
CA GLU A 59 -6.59 -4.05 12.43
C GLU A 59 -6.17 -5.44 11.93
N LEU A 60 -6.40 -5.75 10.64
CA LEU A 60 -5.97 -7.01 10.04
C LEU A 60 -4.45 -7.15 10.04
N CYS A 61 -3.72 -6.09 9.67
CA CYS A 61 -2.26 -6.07 9.70
C CYS A 61 -1.71 -6.24 11.12
N GLN A 62 -2.33 -5.58 12.11
CA GLN A 62 -1.96 -5.74 13.51
C GLN A 62 -2.19 -7.19 13.99
N GLY A 63 -3.36 -7.77 13.70
CA GLY A 63 -3.66 -9.15 14.05
C GLY A 63 -2.70 -10.15 13.41
N ALA A 64 -2.30 -9.92 12.16
CA ALA A 64 -1.27 -10.74 11.50
C ALA A 64 0.09 -10.66 12.19
N SER A 65 0.50 -9.45 12.60
CA SER A 65 1.76 -9.23 13.34
C SER A 65 1.75 -9.86 14.74
N GLU A 66 0.61 -9.89 15.42
CA GLU A 66 0.47 -10.52 16.74
C GLU A 66 0.47 -12.05 16.65
N ALA A 67 -0.18 -12.60 15.61
CA ALA A 67 -0.27 -14.04 15.38
C ALA A 67 1.06 -14.67 14.94
N ILE A 68 1.92 -13.89 14.27
CA ILE A 68 3.18 -14.38 13.70
C ILE A 68 4.32 -13.46 14.19
N PRO A 69 5.15 -13.88 15.16
CA PRO A 69 6.13 -13.02 15.82
C PRO A 69 7.38 -12.79 14.96
N LEU A 70 7.21 -12.08 13.84
CA LEU A 70 8.27 -11.63 12.96
C LEU A 70 8.57 -10.16 13.26
N GLY A 71 9.85 -9.77 13.32
CA GLY A 71 10.23 -8.39 13.61
C GLY A 71 9.83 -7.39 12.52
N PHE A 72 9.62 -7.86 11.29
CA PHE A 72 9.14 -7.10 10.14
C PHE A 72 8.46 -8.04 9.16
N MET A 73 7.33 -7.63 8.59
CA MET A 73 6.58 -8.41 7.60
C MET A 73 5.88 -7.49 6.60
N GLY A 74 5.55 -8.05 5.44
CA GLY A 74 4.61 -7.46 4.49
C GLY A 74 3.30 -8.22 4.55
N VAL A 75 2.19 -7.52 4.43
CA VAL A 75 0.85 -8.12 4.40
C VAL A 75 0.18 -7.68 3.10
N ASP A 76 -0.18 -8.65 2.27
CA ASP A 76 -0.83 -8.40 1.00
C ASP A 76 -2.35 -8.40 1.24
N ILE A 77 -2.97 -7.24 1.04
CA ILE A 77 -4.40 -7.01 1.29
C ILE A 77 -5.15 -6.88 -0.03
N CYS A 78 -6.31 -7.54 -0.10
CA CYS A 78 -7.32 -7.31 -1.12
C CYS A 78 -8.53 -6.63 -0.50
N ILE A 79 -9.19 -5.74 -1.25
CA ILE A 79 -10.49 -5.18 -0.84
C ILE A 79 -11.54 -5.79 -1.77
N ASP A 80 -12.27 -6.76 -1.25
CA ASP A 80 -13.38 -7.39 -1.96
C ASP A 80 -14.65 -6.54 -1.83
N HIS A 81 -15.48 -6.55 -2.87
CA HIS A 81 -16.70 -5.74 -2.91
C HIS A 81 -17.78 -6.18 -1.90
N GLN A 82 -17.82 -7.47 -1.54
CA GLN A 82 -18.81 -8.03 -0.62
C GLN A 82 -18.23 -8.31 0.77
N LEU A 83 -17.00 -8.81 0.83
CA LEU A 83 -16.35 -9.25 2.06
C LEU A 83 -15.50 -8.16 2.72
N GLY A 84 -15.24 -7.05 2.02
CA GLY A 84 -14.35 -5.99 2.51
C GLY A 84 -12.87 -6.41 2.47
N PRO A 85 -12.03 -5.83 3.36
CA PRO A 85 -10.62 -6.16 3.44
C PRO A 85 -10.33 -7.62 3.79
N LEU A 86 -9.43 -8.26 3.04
CA LEU A 86 -8.99 -9.64 3.22
C LEU A 86 -7.47 -9.74 3.12
N ILE A 87 -6.86 -10.56 3.98
CA ILE A 87 -5.44 -10.93 3.86
C ILE A 87 -5.31 -12.03 2.81
N LEU A 88 -4.46 -11.81 1.80
CA LEU A 88 -4.12 -12.81 0.79
C LEU A 88 -2.85 -13.58 1.16
N GLU A 89 -1.83 -12.85 1.62
CA GLU A 89 -0.51 -13.41 1.92
C GLU A 89 0.15 -12.62 3.06
N VAL A 90 0.94 -13.30 3.86
CA VAL A 90 1.85 -12.68 4.84
C VAL A 90 3.29 -13.08 4.49
N ASN A 91 4.09 -12.07 4.21
CA ASN A 91 5.46 -12.19 3.74
C ASN A 91 6.44 -11.86 4.86
N GLY A 92 7.15 -12.85 5.38
CA GLY A 92 8.13 -12.63 6.47
C GLY A 92 9.45 -11.98 6.03
N ARG A 93 9.67 -11.80 4.72
CA ARG A 93 10.80 -11.08 4.13
C ARG A 93 10.33 -10.29 2.92
N PRO A 94 9.53 -9.24 3.10
CA PRO A 94 8.99 -8.49 1.98
C PRO A 94 10.09 -7.64 1.32
N GLY A 95 9.95 -7.41 0.02
CA GLY A 95 10.78 -6.43 -0.67
C GLY A 95 10.39 -5.01 -0.26
N ILE A 96 11.35 -4.18 0.16
CA ILE A 96 11.07 -2.82 0.63
C ILE A 96 11.00 -1.77 -0.49
N GLU A 97 11.27 -2.16 -1.74
CA GLU A 97 11.32 -1.23 -2.88
C GLU A 97 10.00 -0.47 -3.09
N ILE A 98 8.87 -1.07 -2.73
CA ILE A 98 7.55 -0.43 -2.80
C ILE A 98 7.52 0.86 -1.98
N GLN A 99 8.24 0.92 -0.84
CA GLN A 99 8.32 2.11 0.02
C GLN A 99 8.87 3.34 -0.70
N ASN A 100 9.64 3.17 -1.78
CA ASN A 100 10.18 4.30 -2.55
C ASN A 100 9.08 5.20 -3.12
N VAL A 101 7.85 4.69 -3.29
CA VAL A 101 6.72 5.52 -3.72
C VAL A 101 6.27 6.51 -2.65
N GLN A 102 6.63 6.33 -1.38
CA GLN A 102 6.27 7.25 -0.30
C GLN A 102 6.99 8.61 -0.42
N ASP A 103 8.03 8.68 -1.26
CA ASP A 103 8.88 9.85 -1.50
C ASP A 103 9.53 10.43 -0.21
N HIS A 104 9.66 9.58 0.81
CA HIS A 104 10.46 9.85 1.99
C HIS A 104 10.83 8.54 2.71
N GLY A 105 11.87 8.61 3.55
CA GLY A 105 12.40 7.43 4.22
C GLY A 105 11.45 6.85 5.28
N LEU A 106 11.39 5.51 5.35
CA LEU A 106 10.56 4.74 6.29
C LEU A 106 10.73 5.17 7.76
N TYR A 107 11.94 5.60 8.14
CA TYR A 107 12.22 6.11 9.48
C TYR A 107 11.24 7.20 9.94
N TRP A 108 10.88 8.12 9.03
CA TRP A 108 9.98 9.22 9.37
C TRP A 108 8.54 8.76 9.58
N GLU A 109 8.10 7.71 8.87
CA GLU A 109 6.77 7.13 9.08
C GLU A 109 6.69 6.36 10.40
N LEU A 110 7.71 5.55 10.71
CA LEU A 110 7.76 4.84 12.00
C LEU A 110 7.77 5.82 13.18
N LYS A 111 8.50 6.94 13.06
CA LYS A 111 8.53 7.96 14.10
C LYS A 111 7.17 8.63 14.31
N ARG A 112 6.39 8.84 13.24
CA ARG A 112 5.03 9.39 13.32
C ARG A 112 4.07 8.43 14.02
N GLY A 113 4.11 7.14 13.68
CA GLY A 113 3.24 6.13 14.30
C GLY A 113 3.57 5.83 15.77
N LEU A 114 4.80 6.05 16.22
CA LEU A 114 5.21 5.87 17.62
C LEU A 114 4.96 7.09 18.51
N SER A 115 4.50 8.21 17.94
CA SER A 115 4.24 9.46 18.67
C SER A 115 2.77 9.63 19.07
N THR A 116 1.92 8.63 18.79
CA THR A 116 0.53 8.49 19.24
C THR A 116 0.43 7.41 20.30
#